data_AF-B3DW71-F1
#
_entry.id   AF-B3DW71-F1
#
_cell.length_a   1.000
_cell.length_b   1.000
_cell.length_c   1.000
_cell.angle_alpha   90.00
_cell.angle_beta   90.00
_cell.angle_gamma   90.00
#
_symmetry.space_group_name_H-M   'P 1'
#
loop_
_entity.id
_entity.type
_entity.pdbx_description
1 polymer ?
#
loop_
_entity_poly.entity_id
_entity_poly.type
_entity_poly.pdbx_seq_one_letter_code
_entity_poly.pdbx_strand_id
1 'polypeptide(L)'
;MGKGGLRSRLLRHLIPMKKIFWHIDHLTPNALFLALFLYEDSLGSWECLFAQALCQLPNVSIPLPGFGSTDCKEKCISHLLYSPRRWDGKEITKMLLGVIDKYEKQI
;
A
#
# COMPACT_ATOMS: atom_id res chain seq x y z
N MET A 1 -9.27 3.76 17.41
CA MET A 1 -8.05 4.35 16.81
C MET A 1 -7.27 5.10 17.89
N GLY A 2 -5.94 5.01 17.94
CA GLY A 2 -5.12 5.69 18.95
C GLY A 2 -5.12 7.22 18.80
N LYS A 3 -4.65 7.94 19.83
CA LYS A 3 -4.54 9.42 19.83
C LYS A 3 -3.74 9.88 18.61
N GLY A 4 -4.37 10.65 17.71
CA GLY A 4 -3.71 11.29 16.57
C GLY A 4 -4.17 10.87 15.16
N GLY A 5 -5.04 9.86 15.03
CA GLY A 5 -5.72 9.53 13.77
C GLY A 5 -4.79 9.26 12.58
N LEU A 6 -5.31 9.35 11.34
CA LEU A 6 -4.56 9.10 10.10
C LEU A 6 -3.29 9.97 9.99
N ARG A 7 -3.39 11.27 10.28
CA ARG A 7 -2.26 12.21 10.21
C ARG A 7 -1.04 11.75 11.01
N SER A 8 -1.24 11.30 12.26
CA SER A 8 -0.11 10.85 13.09
C SER A 8 0.52 9.56 12.57
N ARG A 9 -0.28 8.69 11.95
CA ARG A 9 0.22 7.47 11.28
C ARG A 9 1.07 7.82 10.08
N LEU A 10 0.61 8.76 9.25
CA LEU A 10 1.36 9.24 8.08
C LEU A 10 2.68 9.88 8.49
N LEU A 11 2.65 10.83 9.42
CA LEU A 11 3.86 11.49 9.91
C LEU A 11 4.87 10.49 10.48
N ARG A 12 4.38 9.46 11.19
CA ARG A 12 5.24 8.40 11.68
C ARG A 12 5.98 7.70 10.53
N HIS A 13 5.32 7.38 9.42
CA HIS A 13 5.98 6.71 8.29
C HIS A 13 7.07 7.52 7.62
N LEU A 14 7.00 8.85 7.70
CA LEU A 14 8.00 9.74 7.13
C LEU A 14 9.29 9.85 7.96
N ILE A 15 9.27 9.42 9.23
CA ILE A 15 10.45 9.43 10.09
C ILE A 15 11.35 8.24 9.71
N PRO A 16 12.67 8.37 9.47
CA PRO A 16 13.49 7.19 9.16
C PRO A 16 13.82 6.36 10.41
N MET A 17 14.28 7.01 11.49
CA MET A 17 14.69 6.35 12.74
C MET A 17 13.60 6.44 13.79
N LYS A 18 13.02 5.29 14.16
CA LYS A 18 11.99 5.20 15.21
C LYS A 18 11.95 3.81 15.83
N LYS A 19 11.35 3.67 17.01
CA LYS A 19 11.02 2.35 17.57
C LYS A 19 10.06 1.63 16.63
N ILE A 20 10.34 0.40 16.24
CA ILE A 20 9.52 -0.37 15.29
C ILE A 20 8.19 -0.76 15.94
N PHE A 21 7.09 -0.44 15.26
CA PHE A 21 5.76 -0.91 15.65
C PHE A 21 5.02 -1.60 14.51
N TRP A 22 5.20 -1.18 13.25
CA TRP A 22 4.52 -1.77 12.09
C TRP A 22 5.51 -2.33 11.08
N HIS A 23 5.05 -3.23 10.21
CA HIS A 23 5.87 -3.85 9.17
C HIS A 23 6.67 -2.83 8.35
N ILE A 24 6.01 -1.76 7.87
CA ILE A 24 6.66 -0.69 7.08
C ILE A 24 7.79 0.03 7.84
N ASP A 25 7.78 0.06 9.17
CA ASP A 25 8.85 0.70 9.96
C ASP A 25 10.20 -0.01 9.80
N HIS A 26 10.22 -1.27 9.37
CA HIS A 26 11.46 -1.96 9.00
C HIS A 26 12.07 -1.43 7.69
N LEU A 27 11.25 -0.86 6.81
CA LEU A 27 11.68 -0.36 5.50
C LEU A 27 12.07 1.11 5.55
N THR A 28 11.39 1.92 6.38
CA THR A 28 11.60 3.38 6.42
C THR A 28 13.04 3.84 6.65
N PRO A 29 13.93 3.13 7.39
CA PRO A 29 15.33 3.54 7.53
C PRO A 29 16.14 3.40 6.24
N ASN A 30 15.75 2.51 5.33
CA ASN A 30 16.49 2.14 4.12
C ASN A 30 15.72 2.43 2.83
N ALA A 31 14.64 3.20 2.91
CA ALA A 31 13.78 3.51 1.78
C ALA A 31 13.61 5.02 1.63
N LEU A 32 13.64 5.50 0.38
CA LEU A 32 13.25 6.87 0.07
C LEU A 32 11.72 6.94 -0.06
N PHE A 33 11.07 7.77 0.75
CA PHE A 33 9.66 8.08 0.57
C PHE A 33 9.47 8.91 -0.71
N LEU A 34 8.66 8.40 -1.63
CA LEU A 34 8.38 9.06 -2.91
C LEU A 34 7.02 9.73 -2.95
N ALA A 35 5.98 9.01 -2.53
CA ALA A 35 4.60 9.46 -2.61
C ALA A 35 3.72 8.68 -1.62
N LEU A 36 2.56 9.25 -1.32
CA LEU A 36 1.47 8.62 -0.58
C LEU A 36 0.18 8.83 -1.36
N PHE A 37 -0.61 7.77 -1.48
CA PHE A 37 -1.97 7.81 -2.02
C PHE A 37 -2.94 7.68 -0.85
N LEU A 38 -3.85 8.64 -0.73
CA LEU A 38 -4.92 8.64 0.25
C LEU A 38 -6.23 8.47 -0.49
N TYR A 39 -7.02 7.50 -0.04
CA TYR A 39 -8.36 7.27 -0.54
C TYR A 39 -9.29 7.14 0.67
N GLU A 40 -10.19 8.09 0.82
CA GLU A 40 -11.12 8.18 1.93
C GLU A 40 -12.48 7.64 1.49
N ASP A 41 -12.60 6.32 1.51
CA ASP A 41 -13.87 5.61 1.34
C ASP A 41 -13.87 4.36 2.22
N SER A 42 -14.99 4.14 2.91
CA SER A 42 -15.19 3.04 3.84
C SER A 42 -15.83 1.81 3.21
N LEU A 43 -16.26 1.89 1.94
CA LEU A 43 -16.99 0.82 1.27
C LEU A 43 -16.09 -0.29 0.70
N GLY A 44 -14.80 -0.02 0.48
CA GLY A 44 -13.85 -0.96 -0.11
C GLY A 44 -12.67 -1.32 0.80
N SER A 45 -12.22 -2.58 0.74
CA SER A 45 -10.90 -2.99 1.26
C SER A 45 -9.81 -2.55 0.29
N TRP A 46 -9.68 -1.22 0.09
CA TRP A 46 -8.88 -0.61 -0.98
C TRP A 46 -7.42 -1.06 -1.00
N GLU A 47 -6.79 -1.19 0.17
CA GLU A 47 -5.44 -1.74 0.29
C GLU A 47 -5.33 -3.14 -0.35
N CYS A 48 -6.30 -4.01 -0.10
CA CYS A 48 -6.32 -5.37 -0.64
C CYS A 48 -6.61 -5.37 -2.15
N LEU A 49 -7.58 -4.56 -2.60
CA LEU A 49 -7.92 -4.42 -4.02
C LEU A 49 -6.71 -3.93 -4.83
N PHE A 50 -6.01 -2.90 -4.34
CA PHE A 50 -4.82 -2.39 -4.99
C PHE A 50 -3.67 -3.40 -4.97
N ALA A 51 -3.42 -4.07 -3.84
CA ALA A 51 -2.38 -5.08 -3.76
C ALA A 51 -2.62 -6.24 -4.75
N GLN A 52 -3.84 -6.75 -4.82
CA GLN A 52 -4.23 -7.82 -5.74
C GLN A 52 -4.12 -7.37 -7.20
N ALA A 53 -4.60 -6.19 -7.55
CA ALA A 53 -4.55 -5.67 -8.92
C ALA A 53 -3.11 -5.39 -9.38
N LEU A 54 -2.29 -4.77 -8.53
CA LEU A 54 -0.89 -4.46 -8.85
C LEU A 54 -0.05 -5.74 -8.96
N CYS A 55 -0.33 -6.76 -8.15
CA CYS A 55 0.37 -8.04 -8.21
C CYS A 55 0.14 -8.80 -9.53
N GLN A 56 -0.95 -8.51 -10.26
CA GLN A 56 -1.22 -9.12 -11.57
C GLN A 56 -0.43 -8.49 -12.71
N LEU A 57 0.30 -7.41 -12.46
CA LEU A 57 1.02 -6.70 -13.51
C LEU A 57 2.34 -7.39 -13.87
N PRO A 58 2.75 -7.31 -15.16
CA PRO A 58 4.05 -7.80 -15.57
C PRO A 58 5.15 -6.99 -14.85
N ASN A 59 6.19 -7.69 -14.39
CA ASN A 59 7.31 -7.11 -13.64
C ASN A 59 6.93 -6.52 -12.27
N VAL A 60 5.81 -6.94 -11.69
CA VAL A 60 5.56 -6.80 -10.26
C VAL A 60 5.72 -8.17 -9.61
N SER A 61 6.37 -8.20 -8.44
CA SER A 61 6.61 -9.44 -7.70
C SER A 61 6.42 -9.21 -6.21
N ILE A 62 6.33 -10.32 -5.47
CA ILE A 62 6.20 -10.31 -4.01
C ILE A 62 7.57 -10.64 -3.42
N PRO A 63 8.31 -9.65 -2.88
CA PRO A 63 9.63 -9.88 -2.33
C PRO A 63 9.58 -10.62 -0.98
N LEU A 64 8.47 -10.47 -0.23
CA LEU A 64 8.30 -11.06 1.09
C LEU A 64 6.83 -11.40 1.35
N PRO A 65 6.43 -12.68 1.23
CA PRO A 65 5.09 -13.14 1.60
C PRO A 65 4.77 -12.85 3.07
N GLY A 66 3.53 -12.51 3.36
CA GLY A 66 3.02 -12.19 4.70
C GLY A 66 3.28 -10.77 5.19
N PHE A 67 4.14 -9.99 4.49
CA PHE A 67 4.44 -8.63 4.88
C PHE A 67 3.22 -7.72 4.74
N GLY A 68 2.77 -7.14 5.87
CA GLY A 68 1.58 -6.28 5.89
C GLY A 68 0.25 -7.02 5.66
N SER A 69 0.26 -8.35 5.49
CA SER A 69 -0.95 -9.14 5.22
C SER A 69 -1.24 -10.21 6.29
N THR A 70 -0.52 -10.22 7.42
CA THR A 70 -0.68 -11.24 8.48
C THR A 70 -2.09 -11.26 9.09
N ASP A 71 -2.72 -10.09 9.24
CA ASP A 71 -4.08 -9.91 9.75
C ASP A 71 -5.11 -9.62 8.64
N CYS A 72 -4.72 -9.81 7.37
CA CYS A 72 -5.57 -9.57 6.20
C CYS A 72 -6.64 -10.66 6.05
N LYS A 73 -7.92 -10.27 6.06
CA LYS A 73 -9.06 -11.18 5.86
C LYS A 73 -9.26 -11.59 4.39
N GLU A 74 -8.82 -10.77 3.45
CA GLU A 74 -8.89 -11.03 2.00
C GLU A 74 -7.81 -12.00 1.52
N LYS A 75 -7.01 -12.57 2.44
CA LYS A 75 -5.96 -13.57 2.17
C LYS A 75 -4.94 -13.11 1.13
N CYS A 76 -4.59 -11.82 1.13
CA CYS A 76 -3.51 -11.29 0.31
C CYS A 76 -2.18 -11.98 0.64
N ILE A 77 -1.43 -12.37 -0.39
CA ILE A 77 -0.11 -13.01 -0.22
C ILE A 77 0.86 -12.03 0.44
N SER A 78 0.83 -10.75 0.07
CA SER A 78 1.61 -9.67 0.69
C SER A 78 0.99 -8.32 0.34
N HIS A 79 1.18 -7.31 1.19
CA HIS A 79 0.91 -5.90 0.86
C HIS A 79 2.21 -5.15 0.52
N LEU A 80 3.36 -5.83 0.51
CA LEU A 80 4.60 -5.32 -0.06
C LEU A 80 4.79 -5.88 -1.46
N LEU A 81 4.89 -4.98 -2.44
CA LEU A 81 5.14 -5.31 -3.83
C LEU A 81 6.47 -4.71 -4.27
N TYR A 82 7.16 -5.41 -5.15
CA TYR A 82 8.41 -4.98 -5.76
C TYR A 82 8.26 -4.83 -7.27
N SER A 83 8.81 -3.75 -7.82
CA SER A 83 8.98 -3.57 -9.26
C SER A 83 10.43 -3.20 -9.54
N PRO A 84 11.09 -3.80 -10.55
CA PRO A 84 12.48 -3.49 -10.89
C PRO A 84 12.62 -2.12 -11.55
N ARG A 85 11.51 -1.53 -12.01
CA ARG A 85 11.47 -0.16 -12.54
C ARG A 85 10.80 0.77 -11.56
N ARG A 86 11.26 2.02 -11.52
CA ARG A 86 10.55 3.09 -10.84
C ARG A 86 9.27 3.41 -11.62
N TRP A 87 8.17 3.54 -10.89
CA TRP A 87 6.89 3.97 -11.44
C TRP A 87 6.80 5.50 -11.49
N ASP A 88 6.21 6.01 -12.56
CA ASP A 88 5.80 7.42 -12.62
C ASP A 88 4.54 7.63 -11.78
N GLY A 89 4.45 8.79 -11.11
CA GLY A 89 3.31 9.13 -10.26
C GLY A 89 1.97 9.15 -11.01
N LYS A 90 1.97 9.56 -12.29
CA LYS A 90 0.77 9.56 -13.12
C LYS A 90 0.39 8.15 -13.58
N GLU A 91 1.38 7.31 -13.87
CA GLU A 91 1.15 5.89 -14.21
C GLU A 91 0.43 5.16 -13.07
N ILE A 92 0.95 5.27 -11.85
CA ILE A 92 0.34 4.60 -10.70
C ILE A 92 -1.03 5.20 -10.36
N THR A 93 -1.19 6.53 -10.44
CA THR A 93 -2.49 7.18 -10.21
C THR A 93 -3.55 6.66 -11.19
N LYS A 94 -3.22 6.61 -12.49
CA LYS A 94 -4.13 6.10 -13.52
C LYS A 94 -4.51 4.64 -13.26
N MET A 95 -3.54 3.82 -12.83
CA MET A 95 -3.79 2.42 -12.47
C MET A 95 -4.76 2.30 -11.29
N LEU A 96 -4.51 3.04 -10.20
CA LEU A 96 -5.36 3.00 -9.01
C LEU A 96 -6.78 3.48 -9.30
N LEU A 97 -6.95 4.57 -10.07
CA LEU A 97 -8.27 5.03 -10.52
C LEU A 97 -9.00 3.98 -11.36
N GLY A 98 -8.29 3.27 -12.24
CA GLY A 98 -8.89 2.17 -13.01
C GLY A 98 -9.37 1.00 -12.14
N VAL A 99 -8.70 0.74 -11.02
CA VAL A 99 -9.16 -0.26 -10.04
C VAL A 99 -10.41 0.21 -9.32
N ILE A 100 -10.46 1.49 -8.93
CA ILE A 100 -11.64 2.13 -8.32
C ILE A 100 -12.84 2.04 -9.26
N ASP A 101 -12.72 2.53 -10.49
CA ASP A 101 -13.79 2.52 -11.48
C ASP A 101 -14.34 1.11 -11.75
N LYS A 102 -13.47 0.09 -11.74
CA LYS A 102 -13.87 -1.30 -11.95
C LYS A 102 -14.64 -1.84 -10.75
N TYR A 103 -14.20 -1.52 -9.53
CA TYR A 103 -14.88 -1.94 -8.30
C TYR A 103 -16.25 -1.29 -8.17
N GLU A 104 -16.36 0.02 -8.40
CA GLU A 104 -17.63 0.75 -8.33
C GLU A 104 -18.68 0.24 -9.33
N LYS A 105 -18.27 -0.25 -10.52
CA LYS A 105 -19.17 -0.84 -11.52
C LYS A 105 -19.64 -2.27 -11.20
N GLN A 106 -19.05 -2.91 -10.20
CA GLN A 106 -19.40 -4.26 -9.76
C GLN A 106 -20.36 -4.28 -8.57
N ILE A 107 -20.63 -3.11 -7.99
CA ILE A 107 -21.63 -2.84 -6.95
C ILE A 107 -22.93 -2.42 -7.62
#